data_AF-A0A1I7I8Q5-F1
#
_entry.id   AF-A0A1I7I8Q5-F1
#
_cell.length_a   1.000
_cell.length_b   1.000
_cell.length_c   1.000
_cell.angle_alpha   90.00
_cell.angle_beta   90.00
_cell.angle_gamma   90.00
#
_symmetry.space_group_name_H-M   'P 1'
#
loop_
_entity.id
_entity.type
_entity.pdbx_description
1 polymer ?
#
loop_
_entity_poly.entity_id
_entity_poly.type
_entity_poly.pdbx_seq_one_letter_code
_entity_poly.pdbx_strand_id
1 'polypeptide(L)'
;MMQQVKYLQKKPGTMEFVLGHSLEQFAESSLRGTWSGRREREAVNLYVFGYLIHEVTEDGWLRDPAQITIEFPVPQVRSSEKAKRQVCKDLVIWPRPCMTCWDEQQNPTVSPSAILEWKFNSNDVHQDDVQWLQEFVSKYPECTGFAVTANRPGRNFLLDVTLITATHTEPRWIHIR
;
A
#
# COMPACT_ATOMS: atom_id res chain seq x y z
N MET A 1 -13.56 11.18 -18.92
CA MET A 1 -12.19 11.53 -18.49
C MET A 1 -11.41 10.22 -18.42
N MET A 2 -10.21 10.13 -19.01
CA MET A 2 -9.47 8.86 -19.09
C MET A 2 -8.96 8.47 -17.70
N GLN A 3 -9.43 7.34 -17.19
CA GLN A 3 -8.77 6.62 -16.09
C GLN A 3 -7.47 6.03 -16.63
N GLN A 4 -6.38 6.09 -15.85
CA GLN A 4 -5.15 5.39 -16.17
C GLN A 4 -4.94 4.29 -15.15
N VAL A 5 -5.08 3.05 -15.61
CA VAL A 5 -5.08 1.87 -14.74
C VAL A 5 -4.09 0.88 -15.33
N LYS A 6 -2.84 0.93 -14.87
CA LYS A 6 -1.76 0.13 -15.46
C LYS A 6 -1.67 -1.28 -14.88
N TYR A 7 -2.35 -1.57 -13.77
CA TYR A 7 -2.38 -2.91 -13.19
C TYR A 7 -3.03 -3.94 -14.14
N LEU A 8 -3.90 -3.51 -15.07
CA LEU A 8 -4.52 -4.39 -16.07
C LEU A 8 -3.50 -5.04 -17.03
N GLN A 9 -2.28 -4.52 -17.09
CA GLN A 9 -1.17 -5.10 -17.84
C GLN A 9 -0.44 -6.21 -17.05
N LYS A 10 -0.77 -6.38 -15.77
CA LYS A 10 -0.18 -7.40 -14.89
C LYS A 10 -0.99 -8.68 -15.02
N LYS A 11 -0.31 -9.80 -14.78
CA LYS A 11 -0.96 -11.12 -14.83
C LYS A 11 -2.01 -11.21 -13.71
N PRO A 12 -3.22 -11.71 -13.98
CA PRO A 12 -4.22 -11.95 -12.95
C PRO A 12 -3.66 -12.82 -11.81
N GLY A 13 -3.99 -12.45 -10.58
CA GLY A 13 -3.54 -13.13 -9.36
C GLY A 13 -2.14 -12.76 -8.89
N THR A 14 -1.40 -11.84 -9.55
CA THR A 14 -0.19 -11.25 -8.93
C THR A 14 -0.55 -10.20 -7.89
N MET A 15 0.40 -9.89 -7.01
CA MET A 15 0.29 -8.83 -6.01
C MET A 15 -0.20 -7.50 -6.60
N GLU A 16 0.42 -7.05 -7.69
CA GLU A 16 0.07 -5.77 -8.30
C GLU A 16 -1.32 -5.82 -8.95
N PHE A 17 -1.75 -6.97 -9.47
CA PHE A 17 -3.12 -7.11 -9.97
C PHE A 17 -4.13 -7.04 -8.83
N VAL A 18 -3.93 -7.81 -7.75
CA VAL A 18 -4.82 -7.87 -6.58
C VAL A 18 -4.95 -6.51 -5.89
N LEU A 19 -3.82 -5.87 -5.59
CA LEU A 19 -3.82 -4.55 -4.96
C LEU A 19 -4.39 -3.49 -5.91
N GLY A 20 -4.07 -3.57 -7.20
CA GLY A 20 -4.59 -2.61 -8.17
C GLY A 20 -6.10 -2.71 -8.35
N HIS A 21 -6.62 -3.94 -8.41
CA HIS A 21 -8.06 -4.20 -8.56
C HIS A 21 -8.86 -3.72 -7.35
N SER A 22 -8.45 -4.07 -6.14
CA SER A 22 -9.12 -3.62 -4.90
C SER A 22 -9.03 -2.10 -4.71
N LEU A 23 -7.92 -1.46 -5.08
CA LEU A 23 -7.77 0.00 -5.05
C LEU A 23 -8.72 0.70 -6.05
N GLU A 24 -8.90 0.13 -7.24
CA GLU A 24 -9.87 0.64 -8.21
C GLU A 24 -11.31 0.53 -7.69
N GLN A 25 -11.69 -0.62 -7.12
CA GLN A 25 -13.02 -0.78 -6.51
C GLN A 25 -13.26 0.25 -5.38
N PHE A 26 -12.26 0.48 -4.53
CA PHE A 26 -12.30 1.51 -3.49
C PHE A 26 -12.53 2.91 -4.08
N ALA A 27 -11.82 3.25 -5.17
CA ALA A 27 -11.98 4.54 -5.83
C ALA A 27 -13.36 4.71 -6.46
N GLU A 28 -13.86 3.69 -7.17
CA GLU A 28 -15.17 3.72 -7.82
C GLU A 28 -16.31 3.91 -6.82
N SER A 29 -16.26 3.20 -5.69
CA SER A 29 -17.27 3.36 -4.63
C SER A 29 -17.21 4.75 -4.00
N SER A 30 -16.00 5.24 -3.71
CA SER A 30 -15.79 6.58 -3.15
C SER A 30 -16.28 7.68 -4.09
N LEU A 31 -16.09 7.53 -5.40
CA LEU A 31 -16.61 8.43 -6.43
C LEU A 31 -18.15 8.47 -6.47
N ARG A 32 -18.83 7.40 -6.06
CA ARG A 32 -20.31 7.36 -5.95
C ARG A 32 -20.84 8.09 -4.72
N GLY A 33 -19.97 8.63 -3.87
CA GLY A 33 -20.35 9.44 -2.71
C GLY A 33 -20.95 8.64 -1.54
N THR A 34 -20.69 7.34 -1.48
CA THR A 34 -21.21 6.44 -0.44
C THR A 34 -20.48 6.57 0.91
N TRP A 35 -19.36 7.29 0.93
CA TRP A 35 -18.52 7.46 2.11
C TRP A 35 -18.09 8.93 2.30
N SER A 36 -18.11 9.40 3.55
CA SER A 36 -17.84 10.79 3.95
C SER A 36 -16.67 10.95 4.92
N GLY A 37 -15.83 9.92 5.01
CA GLY A 37 -14.68 9.91 5.91
C GLY A 37 -13.71 11.05 5.64
N ARG A 38 -12.98 11.44 6.68
CA ARG A 38 -12.14 12.65 6.68
C ARG A 38 -10.69 12.38 7.01
N ARG A 39 -10.36 11.18 7.49
CA ARG A 39 -9.05 10.84 8.05
C ARG A 39 -8.43 9.66 7.31
N GLU A 40 -7.11 9.68 7.25
CA GLU A 40 -6.29 8.64 6.62
C GLU A 40 -6.57 7.24 7.17
N ARG A 41 -6.60 7.07 8.50
CA ARG A 41 -6.95 5.80 9.14
C ARG A 41 -8.33 5.27 8.77
N GLU A 42 -9.32 6.16 8.56
CA GLU A 42 -10.66 5.76 8.14
C GLU A 42 -10.62 5.23 6.70
N ALA A 43 -9.84 5.88 5.83
CA ALA A 43 -9.63 5.47 4.44
C ALA A 43 -8.95 4.10 4.37
N VAL A 44 -7.85 3.90 5.10
CA VAL A 44 -7.11 2.64 5.15
C VAL A 44 -7.99 1.51 5.67
N ASN A 45 -8.72 1.75 6.77
CA ASN A 45 -9.62 0.75 7.35
C ASN A 45 -10.74 0.37 6.37
N LEU A 46 -11.40 1.36 5.76
CA LEU A 46 -12.42 1.12 4.74
C LEU A 46 -11.87 0.37 3.52
N TYR A 47 -10.69 0.75 3.03
CA TYR A 47 -10.02 0.04 1.94
C TYR A 47 -9.78 -1.43 2.28
N VAL A 48 -9.23 -1.71 3.46
CA VAL A 48 -8.89 -3.07 3.88
C VAL A 48 -10.14 -3.93 4.02
N PHE A 49 -11.10 -3.52 4.84
CA PHE A 49 -12.25 -4.37 5.18
C PHE A 49 -13.38 -4.30 4.18
N GLY A 50 -13.48 -3.22 3.39
CA GLY A 50 -14.50 -3.04 2.38
C GLY A 50 -14.13 -3.57 1.00
N TYR A 51 -12.83 -3.78 0.72
CA TYR A 51 -12.36 -4.11 -0.63
C TYR A 51 -11.23 -5.15 -0.62
N LEU A 52 -10.07 -4.86 -0.02
CA LEU A 52 -8.91 -5.74 -0.10
C LEU A 52 -9.17 -7.14 0.48
N ILE A 53 -9.92 -7.24 1.59
CA ILE A 53 -10.23 -8.54 2.20
C ILE A 53 -11.04 -9.45 1.28
N HIS A 54 -11.76 -8.89 0.30
CA HIS A 54 -12.53 -9.66 -0.67
C HIS A 54 -11.66 -10.28 -1.77
N GLU A 55 -10.40 -9.88 -1.88
CA GLU A 55 -9.40 -10.50 -2.75
C GLU A 55 -8.75 -11.74 -2.12
N VAL A 56 -9.06 -12.04 -0.86
CA VAL A 56 -8.52 -13.20 -0.15
C VAL A 56 -9.14 -14.48 -0.71
N THR A 57 -8.32 -15.33 -1.31
CA THR A 57 -8.75 -16.60 -1.92
C THR A 57 -7.75 -17.71 -1.64
N GLU A 58 -8.22 -18.94 -1.45
CA GLU A 58 -7.38 -20.10 -1.05
C GLU A 58 -6.17 -20.31 -1.98
N ASP A 59 -6.38 -20.16 -3.29
CA ASP A 59 -5.36 -20.35 -4.32
C ASP A 59 -4.67 -19.05 -4.77
N GLY A 60 -5.05 -17.90 -4.20
CA GLY A 60 -4.59 -16.58 -4.60
C GLY A 60 -3.16 -16.23 -4.16
N TRP A 61 -2.72 -15.03 -4.50
CA TRP A 61 -1.53 -14.43 -3.88
C TRP A 61 -1.80 -14.04 -2.42
N LEU A 62 -2.99 -13.48 -2.17
CA LEU A 62 -3.50 -13.18 -0.85
C LEU A 62 -4.44 -14.31 -0.43
N ARG A 63 -4.00 -15.15 0.51
CA ARG A 63 -4.67 -16.41 0.86
C ARG A 63 -5.34 -16.40 2.22
N ASP A 64 -4.81 -15.60 3.13
CA ASP A 64 -5.28 -15.53 4.51
C ASP A 64 -5.38 -14.06 4.95
N PRO A 65 -6.49 -13.62 5.59
CA PRO A 65 -6.60 -12.26 6.08
C PRO A 65 -5.50 -11.87 7.07
N ALA A 66 -4.91 -12.83 7.79
CA ALA A 66 -3.79 -12.59 8.70
C ALA A 66 -2.47 -12.25 8.00
N GLN A 67 -2.44 -12.21 6.66
CA GLN A 67 -1.38 -11.56 5.89
C GLN A 67 -1.50 -10.03 5.90
N ILE A 68 -2.68 -9.48 6.16
CA ILE A 68 -2.98 -8.04 6.08
C ILE A 68 -2.83 -7.42 7.46
N THR A 69 -1.99 -6.39 7.59
CA THR A 69 -1.77 -5.70 8.87
C THR A 69 -1.82 -4.18 8.72
N ILE A 70 -2.64 -3.52 9.55
CA ILE A 70 -2.83 -2.06 9.55
C ILE A 70 -1.99 -1.46 10.67
N GLU A 71 -1.32 -0.34 10.40
CA GLU A 71 -0.40 0.32 11.35
C GLU A 71 0.62 -0.66 11.95
N PHE A 72 1.38 -1.31 11.07
CA PHE A 72 2.28 -2.40 11.47
C PHE A 72 3.76 -2.06 11.26
N PRO A 73 4.66 -2.52 12.16
CA PRO A 73 6.08 -2.22 12.05
C PRO A 73 6.80 -3.04 10.97
N VAL A 74 7.71 -2.38 10.28
CA VAL A 74 8.68 -2.94 9.33
C VAL A 74 10.11 -2.50 9.70
N PRO A 75 11.16 -3.15 9.15
CA PRO A 75 12.54 -2.72 9.37
C PRO A 75 12.76 -1.23 9.05
N GLN A 76 13.50 -0.52 9.89
CA GLN A 76 13.92 0.84 9.56
C GLN A 76 15.14 0.79 8.62
N VAL A 77 15.10 1.61 7.56
CA VAL A 77 16.19 1.71 6.58
C VAL A 77 16.96 3.03 6.67
N ARG A 78 16.36 4.06 7.27
CA ARG A 78 17.04 5.33 7.58
C ARG A 78 17.70 5.26 8.95
N SER A 79 19.02 5.37 8.98
CA SER A 79 19.77 5.47 10.23
C SER A 79 19.85 6.92 10.72
N SER A 80 19.50 7.14 11.97
CA SER A 80 19.94 8.30 12.75
C SER A 80 20.30 7.83 14.16
N GLU A 81 21.10 8.60 14.92
CA GLU A 81 21.52 8.23 16.28
C GLU A 81 20.34 7.89 17.21
N LYS A 82 19.14 8.40 16.91
CA LYS A 82 17.91 8.20 17.69
C LYS A 82 16.85 7.39 16.94
N ALA A 83 17.16 6.87 15.75
CA ALA A 83 16.19 6.10 14.97
C ALA A 83 15.86 4.80 15.68
N LYS A 84 14.56 4.52 15.83
CA LYS A 84 14.10 3.19 16.20
C LYS A 84 14.54 2.19 15.13
N ARG A 85 14.76 0.94 15.53
CA ARG A 85 15.17 -0.15 14.62
C ARG A 85 14.06 -0.55 13.64
N GLN A 86 12.83 -0.16 13.93
CA GLN A 86 11.62 -0.41 13.17
C GLN A 86 10.79 0.88 13.03
N VAL A 87 9.96 0.94 12.00
CA VAL A 87 9.02 2.04 11.75
C VAL A 87 7.65 1.49 11.40
N CYS A 88 6.60 2.15 11.88
CA CYS A 88 5.21 1.79 11.59
C CYS A 88 4.84 2.28 10.18
N LYS A 89 4.06 1.48 9.45
CA LYS A 89 3.55 1.79 8.12
C LYS A 89 2.04 1.58 8.08
N ASP A 90 1.36 2.34 7.23
CA ASP A 90 -0.11 2.39 7.25
C ASP A 90 -0.74 1.03 6.96
N LEU A 91 -0.22 0.32 5.95
CA LEU A 91 -0.65 -1.02 5.58
C LEU A 91 0.53 -1.87 5.12
N VAL A 92 0.64 -3.07 5.69
CA VAL A 92 1.71 -4.04 5.41
C VAL A 92 1.08 -5.39 5.09
N ILE A 93 1.50 -5.99 3.96
CA ILE A 93 1.06 -7.31 3.53
C ILE A 93 2.22 -8.30 3.61
N TRP A 94 2.04 -9.35 4.41
CA TRP A 94 3.05 -10.38 4.64
C TRP A 94 2.98 -11.52 3.62
N PRO A 95 4.12 -12.18 3.31
CA PRO A 95 4.13 -13.35 2.42
C PRO A 95 3.29 -14.52 2.92
N ARG A 96 3.14 -14.66 4.25
CA ARG A 96 2.38 -15.72 4.93
C ARG A 96 1.66 -15.13 6.14
N PRO A 97 0.57 -15.76 6.61
CA PRO A 97 -0.11 -15.31 7.83
C PRO A 97 0.81 -15.38 9.05
N CYS A 98 0.52 -14.54 10.04
CA CYS A 98 1.23 -14.49 11.33
C CYS A 98 2.73 -14.15 11.26
N MET A 99 3.20 -13.57 10.16
CA MET A 99 4.56 -13.04 10.07
C MET A 99 4.69 -11.67 10.75
N THR A 100 5.91 -11.32 11.12
CA THR A 100 6.25 -10.00 11.71
C THR A 100 7.62 -9.56 11.19
N CYS A 101 8.04 -8.32 11.47
CA CYS A 101 9.36 -7.86 11.03
C CYS A 101 10.53 -8.41 11.84
N TRP A 102 10.28 -9.06 12.97
CA TRP A 102 11.33 -9.58 13.85
C TRP A 102 11.78 -10.98 13.44
N ASP A 103 13.10 -11.17 13.33
CA ASP A 103 13.71 -12.48 13.17
C ASP A 103 13.75 -13.25 14.50
N GLU A 104 14.29 -14.46 14.46
CA GLU A 104 14.44 -15.35 15.62
C GLU A 104 15.29 -14.73 16.73
N GLN A 105 16.18 -13.79 16.39
CA GLN A 105 17.03 -13.06 17.32
C GLN A 105 16.41 -11.72 17.77
N GLN A 106 15.13 -11.50 17.48
CA GLN A 106 14.40 -10.27 17.81
C GLN A 106 14.96 -9.01 17.15
N ASN A 107 15.62 -9.15 15.99
CA ASN A 107 16.04 -8.04 15.16
C ASN A 107 14.99 -7.77 14.08
N PRO A 108 14.61 -6.50 13.82
CA PRO A 108 13.63 -6.18 12.78
C PRO A 108 14.30 -6.23 11.39
N THR A 109 14.40 -7.43 10.82
CA THR A 109 15.10 -7.73 9.55
C THR A 109 14.22 -8.46 8.55
N VAL A 110 13.05 -8.96 8.96
CA VAL A 110 12.13 -9.70 8.09
C VAL A 110 11.30 -8.71 7.28
N SER A 111 11.27 -8.93 5.97
CA SER A 111 10.60 -8.06 5.00
C SER A 111 9.18 -8.54 4.67
N PRO A 112 8.22 -7.61 4.49
CA PRO A 112 6.90 -7.93 3.96
C PRO A 112 6.92 -8.11 2.43
N SER A 113 5.81 -8.59 1.86
CA SER A 113 5.62 -8.60 0.39
C SER A 113 5.24 -7.22 -0.14
N ALA A 114 4.41 -6.48 0.60
CA ALA A 114 3.99 -5.14 0.20
C ALA A 114 3.93 -4.17 1.38
N ILE A 115 4.22 -2.90 1.09
CA ILE A 115 3.97 -1.77 1.98
C ILE A 115 3.16 -0.74 1.20
N LEU A 116 2.02 -0.32 1.75
CA LEU A 116 1.21 0.78 1.21
C LEU A 116 1.22 1.93 2.22
N GLU A 117 1.76 3.07 1.82
CA GLU A 117 1.74 4.32 2.60
C GLU A 117 0.67 5.24 2.04
N TRP A 118 -0.21 5.72 2.91
CA TRP A 118 -1.39 6.48 2.53
C TRP A 118 -1.22 7.95 2.90
N LYS A 119 -1.73 8.81 2.03
CA LYS A 119 -1.99 10.21 2.34
C LYS A 119 -3.42 10.54 1.95
N PHE A 120 -4.22 10.93 2.94
CA PHE A 120 -5.59 11.37 2.71
C PHE A 120 -5.66 12.90 2.66
N ASN A 121 -6.54 13.46 1.83
CA ASN A 121 -6.68 14.92 1.65
C ASN A 121 -5.40 15.59 1.10
N SER A 122 -4.63 14.87 0.27
CA SER A 122 -3.48 15.41 -0.45
C SER A 122 -3.77 15.52 -1.95
N ASN A 123 -3.16 16.48 -2.62
CA ASN A 123 -3.28 16.62 -4.08
C ASN A 123 -2.29 15.74 -4.85
N ASP A 124 -1.17 15.40 -4.22
CA ASP A 124 -0.02 14.75 -4.80
C ASP A 124 0.50 13.64 -3.88
N VAL A 125 1.22 12.69 -4.47
CA VAL A 125 1.94 11.64 -3.73
C VAL A 125 3.10 12.27 -2.96
N HIS A 126 3.20 11.96 -1.66
CA HIS A 126 4.18 12.54 -0.78
C HIS A 126 5.60 12.01 -1.08
N GLN A 127 6.52 12.92 -1.40
CA GLN A 127 7.84 12.54 -1.92
C GLN A 127 8.71 11.85 -0.87
N ASP A 128 8.59 12.22 0.41
CA ASP A 128 9.37 11.56 1.46
C ASP A 128 8.96 10.09 1.64
N ASP A 129 7.68 9.76 1.41
CA ASP A 129 7.18 8.38 1.47
C ASP A 129 7.70 7.58 0.28
N VAL A 130 7.69 8.18 -0.93
CA VAL A 130 8.28 7.58 -2.13
C VAL A 130 9.77 7.30 -1.93
N GLN A 131 10.53 8.28 -1.42
CA GLN A 131 11.95 8.11 -1.15
C GLN A 131 12.21 7.03 -0.10
N TRP A 132 11.43 7.01 0.99
CA TRP A 132 11.57 5.98 2.01
C TRP A 132 11.28 4.59 1.43
N LEU A 133 10.23 4.45 0.61
CA LEU A 133 9.88 3.19 -0.05
C LEU A 133 10.97 2.77 -1.04
N GLN A 134 11.56 3.70 -1.81
CA GLN A 134 12.69 3.42 -2.70
C GLN A 134 13.90 2.87 -1.94
N GLU A 135 14.27 3.50 -0.82
CA GLU A 135 15.34 3.01 0.06
C GLU A 135 15.01 1.62 0.62
N PHE A 136 13.75 1.40 1.01
CA PHE A 136 13.30 0.13 1.57
C PHE A 136 13.39 -1.01 0.56
N VAL A 137 12.79 -0.85 -0.63
CA VAL A 137 12.79 -1.91 -1.66
C VAL A 137 14.18 -2.13 -2.28
N SER A 138 15.06 -1.13 -2.22
CA SER A 138 16.48 -1.32 -2.59
C SER A 138 17.18 -2.28 -1.63
N LYS A 139 16.88 -2.20 -0.33
CA LYS A 139 17.42 -3.11 0.69
C LYS A 139 16.70 -4.46 0.75
N TYR A 140 15.40 -4.48 0.45
CA TYR A 140 14.53 -5.65 0.50
C TYR A 140 13.82 -5.83 -0.85
N PRO A 141 14.51 -6.36 -1.88
CA PRO A 141 14.01 -6.39 -3.26
C PRO A 141 12.78 -7.28 -3.48
N GLU A 142 12.46 -8.15 -2.55
CA GLU A 142 11.23 -8.94 -2.51
C GLU A 142 9.98 -8.13 -2.09
N CYS A 143 10.17 -6.95 -1.51
CA CYS A 143 9.08 -6.05 -1.13
C CYS A 143 8.72 -5.12 -2.30
N THR A 144 7.42 -4.85 -2.45
CA THR A 144 6.91 -3.80 -3.34
C THR A 144 6.27 -2.67 -2.53
N GLY A 145 6.66 -1.43 -2.81
CA GLY A 145 6.10 -0.24 -2.19
C GLY A 145 4.98 0.36 -3.03
N PHE A 146 3.98 0.92 -2.36
CA PHE A 146 2.93 1.73 -3.00
C PHE A 146 2.74 3.00 -2.18
N ALA A 147 2.94 4.15 -2.84
CA ALA A 147 2.59 5.43 -2.24
C ALA A 147 1.23 5.85 -2.79
N VAL A 148 0.25 5.94 -1.90
CA VAL A 148 -1.18 6.11 -2.21
C VAL A 148 -1.63 7.49 -1.73
N THR A 149 -2.18 8.29 -2.64
CA THR A 149 -2.91 9.51 -2.28
C THR A 149 -4.38 9.33 -2.62
N ALA A 150 -5.25 9.55 -1.64
CA ALA A 150 -6.68 9.44 -1.77
C ALA A 150 -7.39 10.72 -1.32
N ASN A 151 -8.48 11.05 -2.02
CA ASN A 151 -9.36 12.20 -1.79
C ASN A 151 -8.67 13.58 -1.92
N ARG A 152 -9.14 14.41 -2.84
CA ARG A 152 -8.68 15.81 -2.95
C ARG A 152 -9.58 16.73 -2.14
N PRO A 153 -9.03 17.59 -1.26
CA PRO A 153 -9.83 18.54 -0.49
C PRO A 153 -10.68 19.43 -1.39
N GLY A 154 -11.99 19.51 -1.12
CA GLY A 154 -12.90 20.43 -1.79
C GLY A 154 -13.15 20.16 -3.28
N ARG A 155 -12.84 18.95 -3.77
CA ARG A 155 -13.04 18.53 -5.18
C ARG A 155 -13.60 17.10 -5.24
N ASN A 156 -13.82 16.61 -6.46
CA ASN A 156 -14.12 15.20 -6.71
C ASN A 156 -12.99 14.31 -6.16
N PHE A 157 -13.36 13.11 -5.75
CA PHE A 157 -12.43 12.10 -5.25
C PHE A 157 -11.32 11.83 -6.29
N LEU A 158 -10.08 11.68 -5.80
CA LEU A 158 -8.93 11.26 -6.59
C LEU A 158 -8.34 10.04 -5.89
N LEU A 159 -7.93 9.05 -6.67
CA LEU A 159 -6.92 8.08 -6.27
C LEU A 159 -5.71 8.20 -7.19
N ASP A 160 -4.53 8.44 -6.61
CA ASP A 160 -3.24 8.40 -7.31
C ASP A 160 -2.30 7.45 -6.57
N VAL A 161 -1.70 6.52 -7.31
CA VAL A 161 -0.80 5.50 -6.75
C VAL A 161 0.50 5.49 -7.53
N THR A 162 1.60 5.62 -6.81
CA THR A 162 2.95 5.35 -7.34
C THR A 162 3.37 3.95 -6.91
N LEU A 163 3.72 3.10 -7.86
CA LEU A 163 4.29 1.77 -7.63
C LEU A 163 5.82 1.90 -7.53
N ILE A 164 6.41 1.28 -6.52
CA ILE A 164 7.86 1.32 -6.26
C ILE A 164 8.38 -0.10 -6.11
N THR A 165 9.33 -0.48 -6.95
CA THR A 165 10.06 -1.76 -6.92
C THR A 165 11.56 -1.48 -6.83
N ALA A 166 12.37 -2.51 -6.57
CA ALA A 166 13.83 -2.37 -6.51
C ALA A 166 14.46 -1.78 -7.79
N THR A 167 13.83 -1.98 -8.94
CA THR A 167 14.38 -1.59 -10.25
C THR A 167 13.64 -0.43 -10.91
N HIS A 168 12.42 -0.14 -10.47
CA HIS A 168 11.56 0.84 -11.14
C HIS A 168 10.62 1.55 -10.18
N THR A 169 10.45 2.86 -10.39
CA THR A 169 9.38 3.66 -9.80
C THR A 169 8.44 4.10 -10.90
N GLU A 170 7.17 3.76 -10.77
CA GLU A 170 6.12 4.04 -11.74
C GLU A 170 5.08 5.00 -11.16
N PRO A 171 5.23 6.33 -11.37
CA PRO A 171 4.22 7.31 -11.02
C PRO A 171 2.93 7.08 -11.82
N ARG A 172 1.79 7.44 -11.21
CA ARG A 172 0.45 7.26 -11.81
C ARG A 172 0.27 5.84 -12.34
N TRP A 173 0.72 4.87 -11.56
CA TRP A 173 0.46 3.47 -11.83
C TRP A 173 -1.05 3.21 -11.79
N ILE A 174 -1.75 3.87 -10.87
CA ILE A 174 -3.19 4.09 -10.89
C ILE A 174 -3.46 5.59 -10.77
N HIS A 175 -4.36 6.11 -11.61
CA HIS A 175 -4.83 7.49 -11.56
C HIS A 175 -6.31 7.55 -11.96
N ILE A 176 -7.19 7.78 -10.97
CA ILE A 176 -8.66 7.75 -11.09
C ILE A 176 -9.24 9.04 -10.50
N ARG A 177 -10.10 9.75 -11.25
CA ARG A 177 -10.71 11.05 -10.90
C ARG A 177 -12.12 11.20 -11.45
#